data_AF-A0A5R8P938-F1
#
_entry.id   AF-A0A5R8P938-F1
#
_cell.length_a   1.000
_cell.length_b   1.000
_cell.length_c   1.000
_cell.angle_alpha   90.00
_cell.angle_beta   90.00
_cell.angle_gamma   90.00
#
_symmetry.space_group_name_H-M   'P 1'
#
loop_
_entity.id
_entity.type
_entity.pdbx_description
1 polymer ?
#
loop_
_entity_poly.entity_id
_entity_poly.type
_entity_poly.pdbx_seq_one_letter_code
_entity_poly.pdbx_strand_id
1 'polypeptide(L)'
;MAVAPTGLRWASYQGVELPFADQGPARMDGPVVGGFEHSPAGAALAAIHATVRISVAPDSDWAVIGHQMLAPGPGRDAWALARAQISITTPITDGAPKILGYTLAHYSPDTAAIDIYSLHPDNSLTRNHTQLTWQASDWRLHLPDTPTANPVSEATAPPADLIAFTPPR
;
A
#
# COMPACT_ATOMS: atom_id res chain seq x y z
N MET A 1 -3.50 5.29 -19.84
CA MET A 1 -4.07 6.23 -18.85
C MET A 1 -4.51 5.43 -17.64
N ALA A 2 -4.31 5.95 -16.43
CA ALA A 2 -4.82 5.32 -15.21
C ALA A 2 -6.34 5.50 -15.14
N VAL A 3 -7.05 4.48 -14.66
CA VAL A 3 -8.52 4.50 -14.51
C VAL A 3 -8.84 4.29 -13.03
N ALA A 4 -9.86 4.98 -12.53
CA ALA A 4 -10.34 4.79 -11.17
C ALA A 4 -10.86 3.35 -10.98
N PRO A 5 -10.56 2.69 -9.85
CA PRO A 5 -11.16 1.40 -9.53
C PRO A 5 -12.69 1.49 -9.43
N THR A 6 -13.36 0.40 -9.78
CA THR A 6 -14.83 0.29 -9.71
C THR A 6 -15.25 -0.53 -8.49
N GLY A 7 -16.49 -0.36 -8.03
CA GLY A 7 -17.00 -1.14 -6.89
C GLY A 7 -16.28 -0.84 -5.57
N LEU A 8 -15.78 0.39 -5.39
CA LEU A 8 -15.02 0.79 -4.22
C LEU A 8 -15.82 0.57 -2.92
N ARG A 9 -15.24 -0.20 -2.00
CA ARG A 9 -15.72 -0.48 -0.66
C ARG A 9 -14.56 -0.42 0.33
N TRP A 10 -14.84 -0.18 1.60
CA TRP A 10 -13.82 -0.02 2.62
C TRP A 10 -13.88 -1.13 3.65
N ALA A 11 -12.73 -1.56 4.15
CA ALA A 11 -12.65 -2.41 5.31
C ALA A 11 -11.41 -2.08 6.14
N SER A 12 -11.56 -2.19 7.46
CA SER A 12 -10.51 -1.90 8.41
C SER A 12 -9.45 -2.99 8.46
N TYR A 13 -8.18 -2.60 8.52
CA TYR A 13 -7.06 -3.46 8.87
C TYR A 13 -6.21 -2.76 9.93
N GLN A 14 -6.19 -3.32 11.14
CA GLN A 14 -5.42 -2.79 12.28
C GLN A 14 -5.69 -1.29 12.55
N GLY A 15 -6.93 -0.84 12.33
CA GLY A 15 -7.36 0.55 12.54
C GLY A 15 -7.24 1.47 11.33
N VAL A 16 -6.65 1.00 10.23
CA VAL A 16 -6.55 1.76 8.98
C VAL A 16 -7.60 1.26 7.98
N GLU A 17 -8.40 2.18 7.45
CA GLU A 17 -9.38 1.87 6.41
C GLU A 17 -8.68 1.66 5.06
N LEU A 18 -8.91 0.49 4.45
CA LEU A 18 -8.31 0.10 3.17
C LEU A 18 -9.36 -0.06 2.07
N PRO A 19 -9.06 0.41 0.85
CA PRO A 19 -9.95 0.29 -0.29
C PRO A 19 -9.94 -1.13 -0.86
N PHE A 20 -11.11 -1.67 -1.14
CA PHE A 20 -11.32 -2.87 -1.95
C PHE A 20 -12.16 -2.46 -3.15
N ALA A 21 -11.91 -3.08 -4.30
CA ALA A 21 -12.58 -2.79 -5.55
C ALA A 21 -12.70 -4.06 -6.40
N ASP A 22 -13.33 -3.94 -7.56
CA ASP A 22 -13.43 -5.05 -8.52
C ASP A 22 -12.04 -5.49 -9.02
N GLN A 23 -11.09 -4.56 -9.09
CA GLN A 23 -9.70 -4.80 -9.48
C GLN A 23 -8.83 -5.38 -8.34
N GLY A 24 -9.44 -5.67 -7.19
CA GLY A 24 -8.83 -6.38 -6.08
C GLY A 24 -8.86 -5.64 -4.73
N PRO A 25 -8.37 -6.30 -3.67
CA PRO A 25 -7.93 -7.70 -3.68
C PRO A 25 -9.10 -8.68 -3.80
N ALA A 26 -8.93 -9.73 -4.61
CA ALA A 26 -9.91 -10.81 -4.79
C ALA A 26 -9.69 -12.00 -3.85
N ARG A 27 -8.49 -12.13 -3.29
CA ARG A 27 -8.10 -13.17 -2.32
C ARG A 27 -7.71 -12.54 -0.99
N MET A 28 -8.16 -13.15 0.10
CA MET A 28 -7.75 -12.79 1.46
C MET A 28 -7.48 -14.08 2.25
N ASP A 29 -6.25 -14.24 2.72
CA ASP A 29 -5.80 -15.36 3.52
C ASP A 29 -5.21 -14.82 4.82
N GLY A 30 -6.08 -14.64 5.82
CA GLY A 30 -5.74 -13.97 7.07
C GLY A 30 -5.22 -12.54 6.83
N PRO A 31 -3.99 -12.20 7.27
CA PRO A 31 -3.44 -10.85 7.13
C PRO A 31 -2.89 -10.56 5.73
N VAL A 32 -2.82 -11.55 4.84
CA VAL A 32 -2.34 -11.38 3.47
C VAL A 32 -3.53 -11.20 2.53
N VAL A 33 -3.40 -10.27 1.60
CA VAL A 33 -4.33 -10.08 0.48
C VAL A 33 -3.60 -10.21 -0.84
N GLY A 34 -4.34 -10.59 -1.87
CA GLY A 34 -3.83 -10.73 -3.22
C GLY A 34 -4.94 -10.89 -4.24
N GLY A 35 -4.58 -11.39 -5.43
CA GLY A 35 -5.48 -11.45 -6.57
C GLY A 35 -5.82 -10.05 -7.07
N PHE A 36 -4.82 -9.17 -7.14
CA PHE A 36 -4.98 -7.87 -7.77
C PHE A 36 -4.97 -8.04 -9.28
N GLU A 37 -5.84 -7.29 -9.97
CA GLU A 37 -5.89 -7.33 -11.42
C GLU A 37 -4.55 -6.88 -12.03
N HIS A 38 -4.17 -7.50 -13.15
CA HIS A 38 -2.98 -7.13 -13.91
C HIS A 38 -3.21 -5.84 -14.73
N SER A 39 -3.57 -4.76 -14.02
CA SER A 39 -3.92 -3.46 -14.57
C SER A 39 -3.40 -2.32 -13.69
N PRO A 40 -3.41 -1.05 -14.16
CA PRO A 40 -2.94 0.08 -13.36
C PRO A 40 -3.73 0.29 -12.06
N ALA A 41 -5.04 0.03 -12.09
CA ALA A 41 -5.90 0.11 -10.91
C ALA A 41 -5.59 -1.01 -9.91
N GLY A 42 -5.41 -2.24 -10.38
CA GLY A 42 -4.98 -3.36 -9.54
C GLY A 42 -3.61 -3.13 -8.90
N ALA A 43 -2.65 -2.57 -9.65
CA ALA A 43 -1.33 -2.20 -9.12
C ALA A 43 -1.41 -1.14 -8.01
N ALA A 44 -2.27 -0.13 -8.18
CA ALA A 44 -2.48 0.90 -7.16
C ALA A 44 -3.08 0.35 -5.88
N LEU A 45 -4.11 -0.50 -5.99
CA LEU A 45 -4.73 -1.17 -4.85
C LEU A 45 -3.72 -2.08 -4.12
N ALA A 46 -2.91 -2.83 -4.88
CA ALA A 46 -1.83 -3.64 -4.34
C ALA A 46 -0.82 -2.80 -3.55
N ALA A 47 -0.43 -1.63 -4.09
CA ALA A 47 0.49 -0.71 -3.44
C ALA A 47 -0.04 -0.27 -2.08
N ILE A 48 -1.29 0.21 -2.04
CA ILE A 48 -1.94 0.69 -0.83
C ILE A 48 -2.04 -0.41 0.23
N HIS A 49 -2.51 -1.60 -0.15
CA HIS A 49 -2.63 -2.72 0.77
C HIS A 49 -1.26 -3.16 1.30
N ALA A 50 -0.27 -3.34 0.42
CA ALA A 50 1.06 -3.76 0.83
C ALA A 50 1.70 -2.73 1.76
N THR A 51 1.70 -1.46 1.39
CA THR A 51 2.29 -0.37 2.19
C THR A 51 1.68 -0.29 3.58
N VAL A 52 0.36 -0.24 3.70
CA VAL A 52 -0.29 -0.16 5.02
C VAL A 52 -0.02 -1.43 5.82
N ARG A 53 -0.16 -2.61 5.20
CA ARG A 53 0.01 -3.88 5.91
C ARG A 53 1.43 -4.06 6.45
N ILE A 54 2.47 -3.70 5.70
CA ILE A 54 3.85 -3.79 6.21
C ILE A 54 4.14 -2.77 7.33
N SER A 55 3.42 -1.65 7.38
CA SER A 55 3.57 -0.61 8.40
C SER A 55 2.91 -0.99 9.72
N VAL A 56 1.70 -1.57 9.69
CA VAL A 56 0.89 -1.79 10.90
C VAL A 56 0.65 -3.27 11.22
N ALA A 57 1.30 -4.21 10.52
CA ALA A 57 1.19 -5.63 10.82
C ALA A 57 1.54 -5.93 12.29
N PRO A 58 0.75 -6.73 13.02
CA PRO A 58 1.11 -7.17 14.36
C PRO A 58 2.27 -8.17 14.35
N ASP A 59 2.80 -8.46 15.53
CA ASP A 59 3.96 -9.35 15.74
C ASP A 59 3.77 -10.75 15.15
N SER A 60 2.53 -11.25 15.10
CA SER A 60 2.19 -12.56 14.53
C SER A 60 2.21 -12.60 12.99
N ASP A 61 2.04 -11.44 12.33
CA ASP A 61 1.64 -11.40 10.93
C ASP A 61 2.70 -10.76 10.01
N TRP A 62 3.57 -9.92 10.54
CA TRP A 62 4.52 -9.16 9.72
C TRP A 62 5.39 -10.07 8.85
N ALA A 63 5.82 -11.22 9.37
CA ALA A 63 6.68 -12.14 8.63
C ALA A 63 5.97 -12.73 7.40
N VAL A 64 4.71 -13.15 7.53
CA VAL A 64 3.95 -13.73 6.41
C VAL A 64 3.53 -12.65 5.40
N ILE A 65 3.19 -11.44 5.86
CA ILE A 65 2.93 -10.28 5.00
C ILE A 65 4.17 -9.95 4.17
N GLY A 66 5.32 -9.79 4.81
CA GLY A 66 6.57 -9.51 4.12
C GLY A 66 6.93 -10.61 3.11
N HIS A 67 6.65 -11.87 3.46
CA HIS A 67 6.93 -12.98 2.56
C HIS A 67 6.09 -12.97 1.27
N GLN A 68 4.80 -12.67 1.38
CA GLN A 68 3.84 -12.81 0.29
C GLN A 68 3.59 -11.50 -0.47
N MET A 69 3.70 -10.35 0.18
CA MET A 69 3.33 -9.04 -0.40
C MET A 69 4.53 -8.19 -0.84
N LEU A 70 5.74 -8.50 -0.36
CA LEU A 70 6.96 -7.82 -0.81
C LEU A 70 7.69 -8.65 -1.87
N ALA A 71 8.27 -7.95 -2.84
CA ALA A 71 9.17 -8.53 -3.80
C ALA A 71 10.43 -9.05 -3.09
N PRO A 72 10.97 -10.22 -3.48
CA PRO A 72 12.23 -10.71 -2.93
C PRO A 72 13.38 -9.78 -3.34
N GLY A 73 14.29 -9.49 -2.40
CA GLY A 73 15.46 -8.66 -2.66
C GLY A 73 16.04 -8.04 -1.39
N PRO A 74 17.23 -7.40 -1.49
CA PRO A 74 17.91 -6.78 -0.36
C PRO A 74 17.04 -5.80 0.44
N GLY A 75 16.22 -4.99 -0.24
CA GLY A 75 15.31 -4.05 0.44
C GLY A 75 14.29 -4.74 1.35
N ARG A 76 13.75 -5.90 0.94
CA ARG A 76 12.85 -6.72 1.78
C ARG A 76 13.59 -7.33 2.97
N ASP A 77 14.81 -7.80 2.77
CA ASP A 77 15.60 -8.39 3.85
C ASP A 77 15.99 -7.35 4.90
N ALA A 78 16.39 -6.15 4.46
CA ALA A 78 16.65 -5.01 5.33
C ALA A 78 15.39 -4.58 6.10
N TRP A 79 14.24 -4.52 5.43
CA TRP A 79 12.96 -4.27 6.10
C TRP A 79 12.64 -5.33 7.15
N ALA A 80 12.86 -6.61 6.87
CA ALA A 80 12.58 -7.69 7.83
C ALA A 80 13.46 -7.57 9.08
N LEU A 81 14.75 -7.25 8.92
CA LEU A 81 15.67 -7.01 10.02
C LEU A 81 15.24 -5.83 10.90
N ALA A 82 14.85 -4.71 10.28
CA ALA A 82 14.35 -3.54 11.01
C ALA A 82 13.00 -3.81 11.69
N ARG A 83 12.07 -4.46 10.97
CA ARG A 83 10.72 -4.76 11.46
C ARG A 83 10.74 -5.73 12.65
N ALA A 84 11.69 -6.67 12.70
CA ALA A 84 11.86 -7.60 13.81
C ALA A 84 12.23 -6.92 15.15
N GLN A 85 12.69 -5.66 15.11
CA GLN A 85 13.02 -4.86 16.30
C GLN A 85 11.83 -4.04 16.83
N ILE A 86 10.71 -4.04 16.11
CA ILE A 86 9.50 -3.27 16.45
C ILE A 86 8.42 -4.25 16.93
N SER A 87 7.78 -3.96 18.07
CA SER A 87 6.64 -4.73 18.55
C SER A 87 5.34 -3.94 18.35
N ILE A 88 4.38 -4.55 17.65
CA ILE A 88 3.01 -4.05 17.48
C ILE A 88 2.06 -5.14 17.95
N THR A 89 1.35 -4.87 19.04
CA THR A 89 0.43 -5.83 19.67
C THR A 89 -1.02 -5.35 19.69
N THR A 90 -1.26 -4.07 19.43
CA THR A 90 -2.59 -3.46 19.44
C THR A 90 -2.87 -2.70 18.14
N PRO A 91 -4.10 -2.75 17.61
CA PRO A 91 -4.53 -1.93 16.49
C PRO A 91 -4.42 -0.42 16.78
N ILE A 92 -4.40 0.39 15.72
CA ILE A 92 -4.56 1.83 15.84
C ILE A 92 -6.01 2.13 16.25
N THR A 93 -6.20 2.76 17.41
CA THR A 93 -7.55 3.11 17.91
C THR A 93 -7.90 4.57 17.70
N ASP A 94 -6.89 5.43 17.53
CA ASP A 94 -7.05 6.84 17.21
C ASP A 94 -5.90 7.28 16.30
N GLY A 95 -6.17 8.27 15.47
CA GLY A 95 -5.16 8.93 14.65
C GLY A 95 -4.72 8.18 13.39
N ALA A 96 -5.49 7.18 12.92
CA ALA A 96 -5.17 6.48 11.67
C ALA A 96 -5.23 7.45 10.47
N PRO A 97 -4.26 7.40 9.54
CA PRO A 97 -4.31 8.18 8.33
C PRO A 97 -5.45 7.70 7.40
N LYS A 98 -6.07 8.64 6.69
CA LYS A 98 -7.08 8.37 5.67
C LYS A 98 -6.42 8.33 4.29
N ILE A 99 -6.56 7.22 3.58
CA ILE A 99 -6.10 7.12 2.19
C ILE A 99 -7.04 7.95 1.31
N LEU A 100 -6.48 8.94 0.59
CA LEU A 100 -7.24 9.81 -0.30
C LEU A 100 -7.33 9.27 -1.72
N GLY A 101 -6.34 8.50 -2.16
CA GLY A 101 -6.22 8.07 -3.55
C GLY A 101 -4.76 7.90 -3.97
N TYR A 102 -4.54 7.89 -5.28
CA TYR A 102 -3.21 7.73 -5.85
C TYR A 102 -3.03 8.48 -7.18
N THR A 103 -1.78 8.71 -7.57
CA THR A 103 -1.40 8.99 -8.95
C THR A 103 -0.55 7.86 -9.51
N LEU A 104 -0.56 7.70 -10.83
CA LEU A 104 0.20 6.68 -11.55
C LEU A 104 1.43 7.32 -12.18
N ALA A 105 2.60 7.14 -11.56
CA ALA A 105 3.86 7.65 -12.08
C ALA A 105 4.38 6.80 -13.26
N HIS A 106 4.22 5.47 -13.19
CA HIS A 106 4.64 4.54 -14.24
C HIS A 106 3.77 3.29 -14.26
N TYR A 107 3.56 2.72 -15.45
CA TYR A 107 2.97 1.40 -15.61
C TYR A 107 3.53 0.66 -16.82
N SER A 108 3.83 -0.61 -16.59
CA SER A 108 4.04 -1.64 -17.58
C SER A 108 3.41 -2.95 -17.07
N PRO A 109 3.29 -4.00 -17.88
CA PRO A 109 2.87 -5.30 -17.38
C PRO A 109 3.76 -5.80 -16.24
N ASP A 110 5.07 -5.56 -16.25
CA ASP A 110 5.94 -6.17 -15.24
C ASP A 110 6.20 -5.28 -14.03
N THR A 111 6.02 -3.96 -14.16
CA THR A 111 6.33 -2.99 -13.10
C THR A 111 5.35 -1.82 -13.07
N ALA A 112 5.13 -1.26 -11.89
CA ALA A 112 4.34 -0.04 -11.69
C ALA A 112 5.01 0.88 -10.67
N ALA A 113 4.77 2.19 -10.78
CA ALA A 113 5.11 3.15 -9.74
C ALA A 113 3.89 3.99 -9.38
N ILE A 114 3.56 4.02 -8.09
CA ILE A 114 2.33 4.59 -7.55
C ILE A 114 2.70 5.57 -6.44
N ASP A 115 2.16 6.79 -6.52
CA ASP A 115 2.22 7.75 -5.43
C ASP A 115 0.90 7.68 -4.65
N ILE A 116 0.97 7.27 -3.38
CA ILE A 116 -0.19 7.14 -2.50
C ILE A 116 -0.33 8.42 -1.68
N TYR A 117 -1.52 9.02 -1.66
CA TYR A 117 -1.81 10.22 -0.89
C TYR A 117 -2.63 9.89 0.35
N SER A 118 -2.16 10.33 1.51
CA SER A 118 -2.82 10.09 2.80
C SER A 118 -2.97 11.38 3.60
N LEU A 119 -4.14 11.58 4.20
CA LEU A 119 -4.45 12.67 5.11
C LEU A 119 -4.34 12.20 6.56
N HIS A 120 -3.55 12.90 7.35
CA HIS A 120 -3.35 12.61 8.78
C HIS A 120 -4.32 13.42 9.66
N PRO A 121 -4.51 13.04 10.93
CA PRO A 121 -5.44 13.71 11.85
C PRO A 121 -5.12 15.19 12.10
N ASP A 122 -3.85 15.58 11.99
CA ASP A 122 -3.38 16.96 12.09
C ASP A 122 -3.61 17.78 10.80
N ASN A 123 -4.30 17.20 9.81
CA ASN A 123 -4.51 17.72 8.46
C ASN A 123 -3.24 17.80 7.60
N SER A 124 -2.12 17.22 8.03
CA SER A 124 -0.96 17.06 7.16
C SER A 124 -1.25 16.04 6.06
N LEU A 125 -0.75 16.32 4.86
CA LEU A 125 -0.87 15.45 3.71
C LEU A 125 0.50 14.85 3.40
N THR A 126 0.54 13.54 3.22
CA THR A 126 1.76 12.82 2.83
C THR A 126 1.57 12.13 1.50
N ARG A 127 2.61 12.16 0.68
CA ARG A 127 2.79 11.34 -0.52
C ARG A 127 3.77 10.23 -0.22
N ASN A 128 3.38 8.98 -0.48
CA ASN A 128 4.27 7.82 -0.40
C ASN A 128 4.53 7.27 -1.81
N HIS A 129 5.77 7.39 -2.29
CA HIS A 129 6.19 6.84 -3.58
C HIS A 129 6.53 5.36 -3.44
N THR A 130 5.87 4.53 -4.24
CA THR A 130 6.01 3.07 -4.19
C THR A 130 6.30 2.51 -5.58
N GLN A 131 7.03 1.40 -5.60
CA GLN A 131 7.29 0.62 -6.81
C GLN A 131 6.76 -0.79 -6.62
N LEU A 132 6.20 -1.37 -7.68
CA LEU A 132 5.68 -2.73 -7.68
C LEU A 132 6.28 -3.53 -8.82
N THR A 133 6.34 -4.84 -8.62
CA THR A 133 6.70 -5.82 -9.65
C THR A 133 5.63 -6.88 -9.73
N TRP A 134 5.23 -7.26 -10.94
CA TRP A 134 4.34 -8.38 -11.17
C TRP A 134 5.13 -9.69 -11.04
N GLN A 135 4.76 -10.52 -10.06
CA GLN A 135 5.45 -11.78 -9.82
C GLN A 135 4.49 -12.84 -9.30
N ALA A 136 4.59 -14.05 -9.86
CA ALA A 136 3.79 -15.21 -9.44
C ALA A 136 2.27 -14.91 -9.44
N SER A 137 1.81 -14.24 -10.50
CA SER A 137 0.40 -13.88 -10.72
C SER A 137 -0.17 -12.84 -9.77
N ASP A 138 0.68 -12.01 -9.14
CA ASP A 138 0.22 -10.90 -8.33
C ASP A 138 1.21 -9.72 -8.31
N TRP A 139 0.74 -8.56 -7.88
CA TRP A 139 1.59 -7.38 -7.65
C TRP A 139 2.29 -7.47 -6.29
N ARG A 140 3.61 -7.30 -6.28
CA ARG A 140 4.43 -7.25 -5.07
C ARG A 140 5.09 -5.89 -4.91
N LEU A 141 5.07 -5.35 -3.69
CA LEU A 141 5.73 -4.09 -3.37
C LEU A 141 7.25 -4.29 -3.36
N HIS A 142 7.94 -3.51 -4.17
CA HIS A 142 9.39 -3.47 -4.23
C HIS A 142 9.90 -2.40 -3.27
N LEU A 143 10.71 -2.83 -2.29
CA LEU A 143 11.40 -1.93 -1.38
C LEU A 143 12.81 -1.65 -1.93
N PRO A 144 13.27 -0.38 -1.91
CA PRO A 144 14.59 -0.04 -2.43
C PRO A 144 15.71 -0.71 -1.63
N ASP A 145 16.74 -1.18 -2.33
CA ASP A 145 17.90 -1.86 -1.74
C ASP A 145 18.69 -0.96 -0.78
N THR A 146 18.73 0.34 -1.07
CA THR A 146 19.34 1.37 -0.24
C THR A 146 18.27 2.39 0.14
N PRO A 147 17.94 2.56 1.44
CA PRO A 147 17.02 3.58 1.91
C PRO A 147 17.73 4.95 1.91
N THR A 148 18.16 5.43 0.74
CA THR A 148 18.79 6.76 0.59
C THR A 148 17.77 7.86 0.28
N ALA A 149 16.57 7.48 -0.17
CA ALA A 149 15.42 8.37 -0.34
C ALA A 149 14.30 7.95 0.61
N ASN A 150 13.77 8.90 1.38
CA ASN A 150 12.56 8.66 2.17
C ASN A 150 11.40 8.47 1.17
N PRO A 151 10.73 7.30 1.13
CA PRO A 151 9.62 7.08 0.21
C PRO A 151 8.42 7.98 0.54
N VAL A 152 8.36 8.49 1.78
CA VAL A 152 7.31 9.39 2.24
C VAL A 152 7.82 10.84 2.24
N SER A 153 7.06 11.73 1.61
CA SER A 153 7.29 13.17 1.61
C SER A 153 6.02 13.92 1.97
N GLU A 154 6.13 15.07 2.62
CA GLU A 154 5.01 15.99 2.80
C GLU A 154 4.50 16.50 1.43
N ALA A 155 3.20 16.71 1.34
CA ALA A 155 2.54 17.31 0.19
C ALA A 155 1.70 18.50 0.66
N THR A 156 1.74 19.61 -0.08
CA THR A 156 0.99 20.82 0.30
C THR A 156 -0.49 20.73 -0.09
N ALA A 157 -0.80 20.01 -1.17
CA ALA A 157 -2.15 19.79 -1.65
C ALA A 157 -2.24 18.49 -2.47
N PRO A 158 -3.42 17.88 -2.61
CA PRO A 158 -3.65 16.80 -3.56
C PRO A 158 -3.34 17.25 -4.99
N PRO A 159 -2.67 16.43 -5.82
CA PRO A 159 -2.36 16.79 -7.19
C PRO A 159 -3.63 16.77 -8.06
N ALA A 160 -3.63 17.52 -9.16
CA ALA A 160 -4.81 17.67 -10.02
C ALA A 160 -5.22 16.39 -10.75
N ASP A 161 -4.27 15.49 -10.98
CA ASP A 161 -4.45 14.18 -11.60
C ASP A 161 -4.71 13.06 -10.57
N LEU A 162 -4.96 13.41 -9.30
CA LEU A 162 -5.29 12.43 -8.27
C LEU A 162 -6.52 11.63 -8.67
N ILE A 163 -6.36 10.31 -8.71
CA ILE A 163 -7.48 9.38 -8.71
C ILE A 163 -7.97 9.28 -7.28
N ALA A 164 -8.94 10.13 -6.95
CA ALA A 164 -9.51 10.22 -5.61
C ALA A 164 -10.42 9.03 -5.31
N PHE A 165 -10.28 8.49 -4.10
CA PHE A 165 -11.24 7.54 -3.56
C PHE A 165 -12.38 8.26 -2.87
N THR A 166 -13.58 7.69 -3.02
CA THR A 166 -14.71 8.14 -2.21
C THR A 166 -14.46 7.69 -0.78
N PRO A 167 -14.47 8.58 0.22
CA PRO A 167 -14.17 8.21 1.61
C PRO A 167 -15.19 7.18 2.14
N PRO A 168 -14.79 6.37 3.15
CA PRO A 168 -15.72 5.48 3.84
C PRO A 168 -16.87 6.31 4.45
N ARG A 169 -18.11 5.81 4.32
CA ARG A 169 -19.29 6.41 4.96
C ARG A 169 -19.29 6.20 6.46
#